data_AF-A0A4R2L6I7-F1
#
_entry.id   AF-A0A4R2L6I7-F1
#
_cell.length_a   1.000
_cell.length_b   1.000
_cell.length_c   1.000
_cell.angle_alpha   90.00
_cell.angle_beta   90.00
_cell.angle_gamma   90.00
#
_symmetry.space_group_name_H-M   'P 1'
#
loop_
_entity.id
_entity.type
_entity.pdbx_description
1 polymer ?
#
loop_
_entity_poly.entity_id
_entity_poly.type
_entity_poly.pdbx_seq_one_letter_code
_entity_poly.pdbx_strand_id
1 'polypeptide(L)'
;MSRPLRSLLLSLLLLLAWDPGFAATKSARRAEPAPSGPELVGVIGGGIAGTYARLAADLAVVLDDDSVRVLPVLGRGSVQNLRDLAAVRGIDVAFVQLDVLDALKGEPGFTDLDRRIQYIAKLHNEEFHLLVRGHVNRLSDLTGLKVNFDLADSGTALTARRVFERLGLRVEATYYDQVSALDKLKSGEISGLAYVAGKPVALFQRVRPEDDLHFLPLAYTPELQPSYLPAKLTKADYPNLIASGEEIATLAVGAALVTQAPTRKSPTPQRVTRFVEHLFERFDALRQPGRHPKWREVSLLAQAPGWTRLAAAENWLKANPDKVKAYVEPRPAAPKPEPAKPEARPEATTPQPPAKPEAPAPKPEARPEAGKTEGKPEATNGERPGAKPEARPPEPRPEPPKPEARPEPAPETAKPEARPEPRPESAKPEGKPETRPEAARPEAKPATEAPRPEPKPADKAESKPDAARPDAGTAAPAAAPGATEPRPDTPPAAPAAPAGEAPRPATTPP
;
A
#
# COMPACT_ATOMS: atom_id res chain seq x y z
N MET A 1 -33.68 -95.21 -2.65
CA MET A 1 -32.38 -95.19 -1.92
C MET A 1 -31.99 -93.73 -1.69
N SER A 2 -31.18 -93.41 -0.67
CA SER A 2 -31.30 -92.11 0.03
C SER A 2 -30.00 -91.44 0.49
N ARG A 3 -29.72 -90.25 -0.08
CA ARG A 3 -28.82 -89.19 0.46
C ARG A 3 -27.31 -89.63 0.63
N PRO A 4 -26.37 -88.79 1.14
CA PRO A 4 -25.50 -88.00 0.24
C PRO A 4 -24.02 -87.89 0.72
N LEU A 5 -23.34 -86.79 0.32
CA LEU A 5 -22.41 -85.96 1.12
C LEU A 5 -20.90 -85.95 0.73
N ARG A 6 -20.26 -84.77 0.89
CA ARG A 6 -18.80 -84.45 0.91
C ARG A 6 -18.09 -84.40 -0.47
N SER A 7 -17.07 -83.56 -0.69
CA SER A 7 -16.58 -82.36 0.03
C SER A 7 -15.68 -81.46 -0.85
N LEU A 8 -15.28 -80.30 -0.32
CA LEU A 8 -14.46 -79.26 -0.96
C LEU A 8 -12.96 -79.60 -1.13
N LEU A 9 -12.28 -78.79 -1.95
CA LEU A 9 -10.81 -78.58 -2.08
C LEU A 9 -9.93 -79.72 -2.63
N LEU A 10 -9.29 -79.46 -3.77
CA LEU A 10 -7.83 -79.25 -3.79
C LEU A 10 -7.46 -78.19 -4.85
N SER A 11 -6.44 -77.38 -4.56
CA SER A 11 -5.98 -76.28 -5.43
C SER A 11 -4.74 -76.67 -6.24
N LEU A 12 -4.41 -75.83 -7.21
CA LEU A 12 -3.08 -75.69 -7.84
C LEU A 12 -2.64 -76.82 -8.79
N LEU A 13 -2.86 -76.61 -10.09
CA LEU A 13 -1.90 -77.05 -11.10
C LEU A 13 -1.74 -75.94 -12.14
N LEU A 14 -0.63 -75.21 -12.03
CA LEU A 14 -0.24 -74.13 -12.92
C LEU A 14 0.55 -74.72 -14.10
N LEU A 15 0.15 -74.46 -15.34
CA LEU A 15 1.03 -74.10 -16.49
C LEU A 15 0.30 -74.11 -17.85
N LEU A 16 0.73 -73.19 -18.72
CA LEU A 16 0.70 -73.24 -20.19
C LEU A 16 -0.67 -73.31 -20.91
N ALA A 17 -1.25 -72.13 -21.13
CA ALA A 17 -1.72 -71.75 -22.46
C ALA A 17 -1.13 -70.37 -22.80
N TRP A 18 -0.22 -70.31 -23.77
CA TRP A 18 0.39 -69.08 -24.28
C TRP A 18 -0.34 -68.71 -25.58
N ASP A 19 -1.01 -67.55 -25.61
CA ASP A 19 -1.84 -67.12 -26.74
C ASP A 19 -1.40 -65.73 -27.26
N PRO A 20 -0.56 -65.67 -28.31
CA PRO A 20 0.06 -64.44 -28.79
C PRO A 20 -0.78 -63.81 -29.93
N GLY A 21 -2.07 -63.55 -29.66
CA GLY A 21 -3.08 -63.47 -30.73
C GLY A 21 -3.74 -62.12 -31.06
N PHE A 22 -3.83 -61.14 -30.15
CA PHE A 22 -4.43 -59.83 -30.48
C PHE A 22 -3.75 -58.66 -29.77
N ALA A 23 -2.68 -58.15 -30.40
CA ALA A 23 -2.10 -56.86 -30.04
C ALA A 23 -3.07 -55.73 -30.41
N ALA A 24 -3.95 -55.36 -29.47
CA ALA A 24 -4.80 -54.18 -29.61
C ALA A 24 -3.91 -52.94 -29.80
N THR A 25 -3.83 -52.46 -31.04
CA THR A 25 -3.09 -51.25 -31.40
C THR A 25 -3.80 -50.06 -30.78
N LYS A 26 -3.44 -49.77 -29.52
CA LYS A 26 -3.57 -48.45 -28.93
C LYS A 26 -2.71 -47.51 -29.77
N SER A 27 -3.30 -47.03 -30.89
CA SER A 27 -2.87 -45.82 -31.55
C SER A 27 -2.98 -44.73 -30.51
N ALA A 28 -1.87 -44.47 -29.83
CA ALA A 28 -1.75 -43.37 -28.91
C ALA A 28 -1.89 -42.11 -29.77
N ARG A 29 -3.13 -41.60 -29.87
CA ARG A 29 -3.34 -40.17 -30.04
C ARG A 29 -2.52 -39.52 -28.95
N ARG A 30 -1.33 -39.03 -29.32
CA ARG A 30 -0.53 -38.14 -28.49
C ARG A 30 -1.49 -37.05 -28.07
N ALA A 31 -1.88 -37.04 -26.81
CA ALA A 31 -2.70 -35.97 -26.29
C ALA A 31 -1.95 -34.67 -26.63
N GLU A 32 -2.60 -33.79 -27.37
CA GLU A 32 -2.06 -32.44 -27.50
C GLU A 32 -1.88 -31.92 -26.07
N PRO A 33 -0.73 -31.27 -25.76
CA PRO A 33 -0.55 -30.71 -24.44
C PRO A 33 -1.72 -29.76 -24.21
N ALA A 34 -2.54 -30.04 -23.19
CA ALA A 34 -3.67 -29.18 -22.85
C ALA A 34 -3.11 -27.75 -22.72
N PRO A 35 -3.77 -26.75 -23.34
CA PRO A 35 -3.20 -25.41 -23.47
C PRO A 35 -2.75 -24.93 -22.10
N SER A 36 -1.45 -24.67 -21.97
CA SER A 36 -0.87 -24.27 -20.70
C SER A 36 -1.50 -22.95 -20.29
N GLY A 37 -2.36 -23.00 -19.27
CA GLY A 37 -3.03 -21.81 -18.77
C GLY A 37 -2.02 -20.74 -18.35
N PRO A 38 -2.44 -19.46 -18.32
CA PRO A 38 -1.55 -18.34 -18.08
C PRO A 38 -0.73 -18.52 -16.80
N GLU A 39 0.53 -18.09 -16.86
CA GLU A 39 1.44 -18.08 -15.71
C GLU A 39 0.84 -17.23 -14.58
N LEU A 40 0.44 -17.89 -13.49
CA LEU A 40 -0.20 -17.25 -12.35
C LEU A 40 0.83 -16.50 -11.51
N VAL A 41 0.68 -15.20 -11.31
CA VAL A 41 1.60 -14.33 -10.56
C VAL A 41 0.87 -13.69 -9.40
N GLY A 42 1.21 -14.07 -8.16
CA GLY A 42 0.64 -13.42 -6.99
C GLY A 42 1.32 -12.10 -6.66
N VAL A 43 0.52 -11.02 -6.60
CA VAL A 43 1.00 -9.67 -6.28
C VAL A 43 0.35 -9.23 -4.95
N ILE A 44 1.12 -9.22 -3.86
CA ILE A 44 0.62 -8.80 -2.54
C ILE A 44 0.64 -7.27 -2.40
N GLY A 45 -0.54 -6.70 -2.19
CA GLY A 45 -0.79 -5.27 -2.02
C GLY A 45 -0.86 -4.86 -0.55
N GLY A 46 -1.91 -4.15 -0.16
CA GLY A 46 -2.13 -3.69 1.21
C GLY A 46 -3.54 -4.00 1.69
N GLY A 47 -3.96 -3.35 2.79
CA GLY A 47 -5.34 -3.40 3.27
C GLY A 47 -6.32 -2.82 2.24
N ILE A 48 -7.58 -3.23 2.30
CA ILE A 48 -8.60 -2.93 1.27
C ILE A 48 -8.87 -1.43 1.05
N ALA A 49 -8.63 -0.59 2.07
CA ALA A 49 -8.77 0.87 1.99
C ALA A 49 -7.54 1.57 1.36
N GLY A 50 -6.45 0.83 1.11
CA GLY A 50 -5.13 1.38 0.80
C GLY A 50 -4.73 1.34 -0.67
N THR A 51 -3.83 2.26 -1.03
CA THR A 51 -3.35 2.49 -2.40
C THR A 51 -2.83 1.21 -3.07
N TYR A 52 -2.06 0.38 -2.36
CA TYR A 52 -1.51 -0.87 -2.90
C TYR A 52 -2.59 -1.88 -3.33
N ALA A 53 -3.72 -1.97 -2.63
CA ALA A 53 -4.81 -2.88 -3.04
C ALA A 53 -5.42 -2.43 -4.38
N ARG A 54 -5.57 -1.11 -4.58
CA ARG A 54 -6.04 -0.57 -5.87
C ARG A 54 -4.99 -0.70 -6.98
N LEU A 55 -3.71 -0.48 -6.68
CA LEU A 55 -2.64 -0.66 -7.68
C LEU A 55 -2.52 -2.13 -8.10
N ALA A 56 -2.64 -3.09 -7.19
CA ALA A 56 -2.68 -4.52 -7.52
C ALA A 56 -3.88 -4.86 -8.43
N ALA A 57 -5.05 -4.28 -8.18
CA ALA A 57 -6.22 -4.45 -9.05
C ALA A 57 -6.03 -3.79 -10.44
N ASP A 58 -5.38 -2.62 -10.51
CA ASP A 58 -5.04 -2.00 -11.81
C ASP A 58 -3.99 -2.81 -12.59
N LEU A 59 -3.03 -3.47 -11.91
CA LEU A 59 -2.12 -4.44 -12.53
C LEU A 59 -2.89 -5.64 -13.09
N ALA A 60 -3.81 -6.23 -12.32
CA ALA A 60 -4.61 -7.37 -12.78
C ALA A 60 -5.39 -7.06 -14.07
N VAL A 61 -6.07 -5.92 -14.14
CA VAL A 61 -6.89 -5.56 -15.32
C VAL A 61 -6.05 -5.13 -16.54
N VAL A 62 -4.76 -4.79 -16.37
CA VAL A 62 -3.90 -4.33 -17.49
C VAL A 62 -2.91 -5.41 -17.96
N LEU A 63 -2.41 -6.28 -17.07
CA LEU A 63 -1.35 -7.24 -17.38
C LEU A 63 -1.85 -8.65 -17.74
N ASP A 64 -3.11 -8.98 -17.42
CA ASP A 64 -3.73 -10.26 -17.79
C ASP A 64 -3.77 -10.47 -19.31
N ASP A 65 -3.53 -11.70 -19.75
CA ASP A 65 -3.87 -12.28 -21.05
C ASP A 65 -3.79 -13.82 -21.00
N ASP A 66 -3.76 -14.49 -22.16
CA ASP A 66 -3.65 -15.95 -22.27
C ASP A 66 -2.32 -16.53 -21.75
N SER A 67 -1.31 -15.70 -21.48
CA SER A 67 0.05 -16.09 -21.09
C SER A 67 0.45 -15.69 -19.66
N VAL A 68 -0.14 -14.63 -19.10
CA VAL A 68 0.07 -14.17 -17.71
C VAL A 68 -1.26 -13.85 -17.06
N ARG A 69 -1.41 -14.26 -15.79
CA ARG A 69 -2.56 -13.86 -14.97
C ARG A 69 -2.11 -13.37 -13.60
N VAL A 70 -2.36 -12.10 -13.32
CA VAL A 70 -2.02 -11.45 -12.06
C VAL A 70 -3.13 -11.68 -11.04
N LEU A 71 -2.75 -12.24 -9.89
CA LEU A 71 -3.64 -12.48 -8.76
C LEU A 71 -3.37 -11.40 -7.70
N PRO A 72 -4.24 -10.37 -7.57
CA PRO A 72 -4.07 -9.33 -6.57
C PRO A 72 -4.44 -9.88 -5.19
N VAL A 73 -3.49 -9.89 -4.26
CA VAL A 73 -3.68 -10.39 -2.90
C VAL A 73 -3.71 -9.21 -1.92
N LEU A 74 -4.70 -9.16 -1.04
CA LEU A 74 -4.74 -8.17 0.04
C LEU A 74 -3.63 -8.46 1.06
N GLY A 75 -2.79 -7.46 1.33
CA GLY A 75 -1.66 -7.56 2.25
C GLY A 75 -1.94 -6.87 3.59
N ARG A 76 -1.02 -7.06 4.55
CA ARG A 76 -1.06 -6.35 5.85
C ARG A 76 -0.08 -5.18 5.93
N GLY A 77 0.61 -4.88 4.82
CA GLY A 77 1.53 -3.76 4.66
C GLY A 77 3.01 -4.20 4.63
N SER A 78 3.89 -3.24 4.34
CA SER A 78 5.27 -3.49 3.88
C SER A 78 6.08 -4.52 4.69
N VAL A 79 6.05 -4.49 6.03
CA VAL A 79 6.85 -5.43 6.85
C VAL A 79 6.31 -6.86 6.71
N GLN A 80 5.00 -7.06 6.83
CA GLN A 80 4.40 -8.38 6.65
C GLN A 80 4.48 -8.87 5.20
N ASN A 81 4.31 -7.97 4.21
CA ASN A 81 4.42 -8.31 2.79
C ASN A 81 5.79 -8.93 2.44
N LEU A 82 6.88 -8.46 3.08
CA LEU A 82 8.22 -9.01 2.91
C LEU A 82 8.38 -10.42 3.53
N ARG A 83 7.64 -10.71 4.62
CA ARG A 83 7.57 -12.07 5.19
C ARG A 83 6.74 -13.00 4.31
N ASP A 84 5.59 -12.51 3.83
CA ASP A 84 4.69 -13.29 2.97
C ASP A 84 5.37 -13.63 1.63
N LEU A 85 6.06 -12.69 1.00
CA LEU A 85 6.92 -12.90 -0.19
C LEU A 85 8.07 -13.90 0.06
N ALA A 86 8.44 -14.21 1.30
CA ALA A 86 9.48 -15.17 1.65
C ALA A 86 8.95 -16.56 2.07
N ALA A 87 7.68 -16.65 2.51
CA ALA A 87 7.14 -17.84 3.15
C ALA A 87 5.84 -18.37 2.53
N VAL A 88 5.02 -17.52 1.90
CA VAL A 88 3.71 -17.90 1.35
C VAL A 88 3.84 -18.27 -0.12
N ARG A 89 3.54 -19.53 -0.45
CA ARG A 89 3.54 -20.01 -1.84
C ARG A 89 2.51 -19.26 -2.67
N GLY A 90 2.91 -18.84 -3.87
CA GLY A 90 2.04 -18.08 -4.76
C GLY A 90 1.95 -16.59 -4.42
N ILE A 91 2.88 -16.06 -3.60
CA ILE A 91 3.23 -14.64 -3.60
C ILE A 91 4.58 -14.52 -4.31
N ASP A 92 4.61 -13.91 -5.49
CA ASP A 92 5.81 -13.80 -6.33
C ASP A 92 6.34 -12.36 -6.38
N VAL A 93 5.47 -11.37 -6.13
CA VAL A 93 5.76 -9.93 -6.12
C VAL A 93 5.05 -9.27 -4.94
N ALA A 94 5.70 -8.28 -4.30
CA ALA A 94 5.10 -7.46 -3.25
C ALA A 94 5.22 -5.96 -3.53
N PHE A 95 4.22 -5.19 -3.10
CA PHE A 95 4.35 -3.74 -2.90
C PHE A 95 4.95 -3.47 -1.51
N VAL A 96 5.97 -2.60 -1.44
CA VAL A 96 6.68 -2.22 -0.21
C VAL A 96 7.16 -0.77 -0.23
N GLN A 97 7.30 -0.17 0.96
CA GLN A 97 7.93 1.14 1.15
C GLN A 97 9.45 1.04 1.24
N LEU A 98 10.16 2.04 0.69
CA LEU A 98 11.62 2.07 0.67
C LEU A 98 12.23 2.29 2.08
N ASP A 99 11.60 3.07 2.96
CA ASP A 99 12.10 3.26 4.33
C ASP A 99 11.99 1.98 5.18
N VAL A 100 10.95 1.17 4.94
CA VAL A 100 10.76 -0.17 5.52
C VAL A 100 11.81 -1.14 5.00
N LEU A 101 12.08 -1.16 3.69
CA LEU A 101 13.17 -1.95 3.13
C LEU A 101 14.51 -1.59 3.80
N ASP A 102 14.86 -0.31 3.86
CA ASP A 102 16.10 0.15 4.48
C ASP A 102 16.13 -0.04 6.00
N ALA A 103 14.98 -0.02 6.67
CA ALA A 103 14.87 -0.33 8.09
C ALA A 103 15.29 -1.75 8.43
N LEU A 104 14.79 -2.70 7.64
CA LEU A 104 14.85 -4.12 7.97
C LEU A 104 16.19 -4.78 7.60
N LYS A 105 17.10 -4.08 6.91
CA LYS A 105 18.44 -4.58 6.52
C LYS A 105 19.26 -5.19 7.66
N GLY A 106 19.07 -4.73 8.90
CA GLY A 106 19.75 -5.24 10.10
C GLY A 106 18.86 -5.97 11.11
N GLU A 107 17.56 -6.11 10.85
CA GLU A 107 16.59 -6.58 11.85
C GLU A 107 16.53 -8.12 11.94
N PRO A 108 16.28 -8.70 13.14
CA PRO A 108 16.08 -10.14 13.31
C PRO A 108 14.98 -10.69 12.37
N GLY A 109 15.28 -11.80 11.68
CA GLY A 109 14.41 -12.39 10.65
C GLY A 109 14.57 -11.76 9.25
N PHE A 110 15.13 -10.55 9.15
CA PHE A 110 15.35 -9.84 7.90
C PHE A 110 16.82 -9.77 7.46
N THR A 111 17.73 -10.50 8.12
CA THR A 111 19.15 -10.67 7.74
C THR A 111 19.37 -10.82 6.23
N ASP A 112 20.38 -10.14 5.68
CA ASP A 112 20.73 -10.12 4.24
C ASP A 112 19.58 -9.69 3.30
N LEU A 113 18.69 -8.79 3.73
CA LEU A 113 17.51 -8.39 2.95
C LEU A 113 17.87 -7.82 1.57
N ASP A 114 18.93 -7.03 1.50
CA ASP A 114 19.52 -6.44 0.28
C ASP A 114 20.02 -7.48 -0.73
N ARG A 115 20.36 -8.68 -0.25
CA ARG A 115 20.80 -9.83 -1.05
C ARG A 115 19.67 -10.80 -1.37
N ARG A 116 18.61 -10.81 -0.54
CA ARG A 116 17.43 -11.68 -0.69
C ARG A 116 16.27 -11.04 -1.47
N ILE A 117 16.23 -9.72 -1.60
CA ILE A 117 15.16 -8.98 -2.28
C ILE A 117 15.75 -8.14 -3.41
N GLN A 118 15.11 -8.18 -4.58
CA GLN A 118 15.40 -7.28 -5.70
C GLN A 118 14.16 -6.51 -6.10
N TYR A 119 14.33 -5.24 -6.46
CA TYR A 119 13.22 -4.39 -6.87
C TYR A 119 12.98 -4.50 -8.38
N ILE A 120 11.71 -4.55 -8.78
CA ILE A 120 11.29 -4.57 -10.19
C ILE A 120 11.25 -3.13 -10.71
N ALA A 121 10.50 -2.27 -10.03
CA ALA A 121 10.40 -0.84 -10.32
C ALA A 121 10.21 -0.06 -9.03
N LYS A 122 10.86 1.10 -8.94
CA LYS A 122 10.43 2.15 -8.00
C LYS A 122 9.13 2.73 -8.56
N LEU A 123 8.16 2.94 -7.68
CA LEU A 123 6.84 3.45 -8.03
C LEU A 123 6.74 4.96 -7.73
N HIS A 124 5.66 5.33 -7.05
CA HIS A 124 5.25 6.68 -6.69
C HIS A 124 5.74 7.04 -5.29
N ASN A 125 5.48 8.28 -4.86
CA ASN A 125 5.65 8.68 -3.47
C ASN A 125 4.33 8.50 -2.71
N GLU A 126 4.41 7.96 -1.50
CA GLU A 126 3.31 7.80 -0.55
C GLU A 126 3.41 8.83 0.56
N GLU A 127 2.37 9.65 0.71
CA GLU A 127 2.35 10.73 1.68
C GLU A 127 2.00 10.25 3.10
N PHE A 128 2.64 10.87 4.08
CA PHE A 128 2.30 10.71 5.49
C PHE A 128 1.06 11.55 5.81
N HIS A 129 -0.04 10.89 6.12
CA HIS A 129 -1.28 11.53 6.54
C HIS A 129 -1.37 11.44 8.07
N LEU A 130 -1.54 12.58 8.74
CA LEU A 130 -1.78 12.64 10.18
C LEU A 130 -3.13 13.32 10.41
N LEU A 131 -4.20 12.54 10.48
CA LEU A 131 -5.56 13.03 10.69
C LEU A 131 -5.86 13.05 12.19
N VAL A 132 -6.34 14.17 12.73
CA VAL A 132 -6.53 14.37 14.19
C VAL A 132 -7.88 15.02 14.52
N ARG A 133 -8.31 14.89 15.78
CA ARG A 133 -9.47 15.61 16.35
C ARG A 133 -9.20 17.13 16.38
N GLY A 134 -10.23 17.97 16.24
CA GLY A 134 -10.11 19.44 16.28
C GLY A 134 -9.47 20.06 17.54
N HIS A 135 -9.37 19.33 18.65
CA HIS A 135 -8.65 19.80 19.85
C HIS A 135 -7.11 19.70 19.74
N VAL A 136 -6.58 18.89 18.83
CA VAL A 136 -5.12 18.73 18.59
C VAL A 136 -4.68 19.72 17.52
N ASN A 137 -3.98 20.80 17.88
CA ASN A 137 -3.71 21.91 16.95
C ASN A 137 -2.22 22.01 16.54
N ARG A 138 -1.33 21.27 17.20
CA ARG A 138 0.11 21.18 16.91
C ARG A 138 0.65 19.83 17.39
N LEU A 139 1.77 19.38 16.82
CA LEU A 139 2.37 18.06 17.10
C LEU A 139 2.60 17.78 18.60
N SER A 140 2.93 18.80 19.40
CA SER A 140 3.12 18.66 20.84
C SER A 140 1.85 18.26 21.60
N ASP A 141 0.67 18.59 21.08
CA ASP A 141 -0.61 18.30 21.75
C ASP A 141 -0.94 16.80 21.72
N LEU A 142 -0.30 16.02 20.82
CA LEU A 142 -0.40 14.56 20.79
C LEU A 142 0.35 13.88 21.96
N THR A 143 1.17 14.59 22.72
CA THR A 143 2.04 13.99 23.74
C THR A 143 1.22 13.25 24.82
N GLY A 144 1.43 11.94 24.93
CA GLY A 144 0.68 11.06 25.83
C GLY A 144 -0.75 10.72 25.36
N LEU A 145 -1.20 11.23 24.21
CA LEU A 145 -2.48 10.86 23.62
C LEU A 145 -2.37 9.60 22.75
N LYS A 146 -3.53 8.97 22.50
CA LYS A 146 -3.65 7.80 21.64
C LYS A 146 -3.57 8.19 20.16
N VAL A 147 -2.63 7.56 19.44
CA VAL A 147 -2.48 7.72 17.99
C VAL A 147 -2.47 6.35 17.34
N ASN A 148 -3.31 6.14 16.32
CA ASN A 148 -3.30 4.89 15.57
C ASN A 148 -2.17 4.88 14.53
N PHE A 149 -1.36 3.83 14.54
CA PHE A 149 -0.21 3.61 13.69
C PHE A 149 -0.46 2.54 12.62
N ASP A 150 -1.73 2.25 12.27
CA ASP A 150 -2.15 1.14 11.39
C ASP A 150 -1.82 -0.23 12.02
N LEU A 151 -1.88 -1.33 11.27
CA LEU A 151 -1.50 -2.65 11.78
C LEU A 151 -0.02 -2.67 12.19
N ALA A 152 0.34 -3.39 13.26
CA ALA A 152 1.70 -3.36 13.83
C ALA A 152 2.83 -3.80 12.87
N ASP A 153 2.53 -4.67 11.91
CA ASP A 153 3.44 -5.10 10.82
C ASP A 153 3.15 -4.40 9.47
N SER A 154 2.46 -3.27 9.51
CA SER A 154 2.33 -2.39 8.34
C SER A 154 3.59 -1.58 8.10
N GLY A 155 3.69 -0.96 6.92
CA GLY A 155 4.72 0.04 6.68
C GLY A 155 4.48 1.33 7.45
N THR A 156 3.22 1.79 7.48
CA THR A 156 2.75 2.92 8.31
C THR A 156 3.27 2.84 9.75
N ALA A 157 3.16 1.68 10.41
CA ALA A 157 3.57 1.53 11.81
C ALA A 157 5.08 1.74 12.02
N LEU A 158 5.89 1.34 11.04
CA LEU A 158 7.33 1.54 11.06
C LEU A 158 7.69 3.01 10.78
N THR A 159 7.09 3.60 9.75
CA THR A 159 7.31 5.00 9.39
C THR A 159 6.84 5.95 10.49
N ALA A 160 5.62 5.75 11.01
CA ALA A 160 5.04 6.59 12.07
C ALA A 160 5.87 6.53 13.35
N ARG A 161 6.27 5.33 13.79
CA ARG A 161 7.19 5.18 14.93
C ARG A 161 8.47 5.98 14.71
N ARG A 162 9.15 5.81 13.57
CA ARG A 162 10.41 6.52 13.26
C ARG A 162 10.27 8.04 13.16
N VAL A 163 9.19 8.53 12.56
CA VAL A 163 8.88 9.96 12.46
C VAL A 163 8.69 10.56 13.85
N PHE A 164 7.89 9.91 14.70
CA PHE A 164 7.59 10.39 16.04
C PHE A 164 8.81 10.30 16.96
N GLU A 165 9.58 9.20 16.90
CA GLU A 165 10.87 9.03 17.61
C GLU A 165 11.87 10.15 17.27
N ARG A 166 12.08 10.42 15.97
CA ARG A 166 13.02 11.46 15.51
C ARG A 166 12.61 12.88 15.88
N LEU A 167 11.30 13.14 16.02
CA LEU A 167 10.76 14.41 16.48
C LEU A 167 10.60 14.48 18.01
N GLY A 168 10.99 13.44 18.76
CA GLY A 168 10.85 13.37 20.21
C GLY A 168 9.41 13.24 20.73
N LEU A 169 8.44 12.99 19.84
CA LEU A 169 7.01 12.93 20.15
C LEU A 169 6.65 11.58 20.78
N ARG A 170 6.29 11.59 22.06
CA ARG A 170 5.87 10.38 22.80
C ARG A 170 4.35 10.26 22.82
N VAL A 171 3.81 9.23 22.18
CA VAL A 171 2.37 8.98 22.05
C VAL A 171 2.02 7.55 22.48
N GLU A 172 0.77 7.31 22.86
CA GLU A 172 0.25 5.96 23.07
C GLU A 172 -0.09 5.34 21.70
N ALA A 173 0.82 4.55 21.15
CA ALA A 173 0.65 3.92 19.85
C ALA A 173 -0.42 2.80 19.92
N THR A 174 -1.45 2.92 19.08
CA THR A 174 -2.54 1.94 18.91
C THR A 174 -2.52 1.34 17.51
N TYR A 175 -3.07 0.13 17.34
CA TYR A 175 -2.88 -0.66 16.11
C TYR A 175 -4.20 -1.29 15.61
N TYR A 176 -4.94 -0.52 14.83
CA TYR A 176 -6.18 -0.88 14.15
C TYR A 176 -6.06 -0.65 12.64
N ASP A 177 -6.85 -1.37 11.84
CA ASP A 177 -6.99 -1.09 10.41
C ASP A 177 -7.55 0.33 10.17
N GLN A 178 -7.41 0.84 8.95
CA GLN A 178 -7.70 2.25 8.67
C GLN A 178 -9.18 2.61 8.84
N VAL A 179 -10.12 1.67 8.64
CA VAL A 179 -11.56 1.93 8.78
C VAL A 179 -11.92 1.97 10.27
N SER A 180 -11.54 0.93 11.02
CA SER A 180 -11.74 0.88 12.48
C SER A 180 -11.05 2.05 13.18
N ALA A 181 -9.87 2.46 12.72
CA ALA A 181 -9.14 3.61 13.25
C ALA A 181 -9.87 4.93 12.97
N LEU A 182 -10.47 5.11 11.79
CA LEU A 182 -11.22 6.34 11.49
C LEU A 182 -12.48 6.44 12.36
N ASP A 183 -13.21 5.34 12.58
CA ASP A 183 -14.40 5.37 13.44
C ASP A 183 -14.01 5.61 14.92
N LYS A 184 -12.89 5.05 15.38
CA LYS A 184 -12.30 5.36 16.71
C LYS A 184 -11.79 6.79 16.84
N LEU A 185 -11.32 7.39 15.74
CA LEU A 185 -10.95 8.80 15.69
C LEU A 185 -12.19 9.69 15.73
N LYS A 186 -13.30 9.30 15.08
CA LYS A 186 -14.57 10.04 15.17
C LYS A 186 -15.23 9.94 16.55
N SER A 187 -15.13 8.80 17.23
CA SER A 187 -15.65 8.63 18.59
C SER A 187 -14.79 9.30 19.67
N GLY A 188 -13.54 9.69 19.35
CA GLY A 188 -12.58 10.22 20.32
C GLY A 188 -11.91 9.16 21.21
N GLU A 189 -12.02 7.88 20.86
CA GLU A 189 -11.25 6.80 21.52
C GLU A 189 -9.74 6.91 21.24
N ILE A 190 -9.40 7.51 20.09
CA ILE A 190 -8.05 7.97 19.73
C ILE A 190 -8.08 9.44 19.32
N SER A 191 -6.96 10.15 19.50
CA SER A 191 -6.83 11.59 19.17
C SER A 191 -6.21 11.84 17.79
N GLY A 192 -5.50 10.84 17.23
CA GLY A 192 -4.90 10.92 15.89
C GLY A 192 -4.81 9.58 15.18
N LEU A 193 -4.67 9.63 13.86
CA LEU A 193 -4.51 8.50 12.94
C LEU A 193 -3.39 8.83 11.96
N ALA A 194 -2.28 8.11 12.06
CA ALA A 194 -1.19 8.14 11.08
C ALA A 194 -1.45 7.12 9.97
N TYR A 195 -1.29 7.52 8.70
CA TYR A 195 -1.41 6.62 7.55
C TYR A 195 -0.47 7.00 6.41
N VAL A 196 0.36 6.04 5.95
CA VAL A 196 1.30 6.27 4.84
C VAL A 196 0.78 5.57 3.59
N ALA A 197 0.30 6.36 2.63
CA ALA A 197 -0.31 5.86 1.41
C ALA A 197 -0.27 6.92 0.29
N GLY A 198 -0.21 6.49 -0.96
CA GLY A 198 -0.25 7.41 -2.11
C GLY A 198 -1.62 8.08 -2.27
N LYS A 199 -1.67 9.41 -2.11
CA LYS A 199 -2.89 10.23 -2.21
C LYS A 199 -3.55 10.22 -3.61
N PRO A 200 -4.86 10.54 -3.74
CA PRO A 200 -5.81 10.76 -2.65
C PRO A 200 -6.33 9.44 -2.07
N VAL A 201 -6.32 9.33 -0.74
CA VAL A 201 -6.85 8.18 -0.01
C VAL A 201 -8.38 8.30 0.07
N ALA A 202 -9.08 7.40 -0.61
CA ALA A 202 -10.55 7.42 -0.73
C ALA A 202 -11.30 7.34 0.62
N LEU A 203 -10.65 6.84 1.67
CA LEU A 203 -11.17 6.86 3.04
C LEU A 203 -11.33 8.30 3.57
N PHE A 204 -10.31 9.14 3.42
CA PHE A 204 -10.32 10.52 3.93
C PHE A 204 -11.23 11.45 3.10
N GLN A 205 -11.44 11.15 1.82
CA GLN A 205 -12.43 11.84 0.98
C GLN A 205 -13.88 11.66 1.45
N ARG A 206 -14.15 10.68 2.34
CA ARG A 206 -15.47 10.44 2.97
C ARG A 206 -15.63 11.07 4.34
N VAL A 207 -14.62 11.77 4.85
CA VAL A 207 -14.74 12.58 6.07
C VAL A 207 -15.56 13.83 5.74
N ARG A 208 -16.41 14.24 6.69
CA ARG A 208 -17.31 15.37 6.58
C ARG A 208 -16.90 16.47 7.58
N PRO A 209 -17.23 17.75 7.35
CA PRO A 209 -16.92 18.82 8.29
C PRO A 209 -17.43 18.56 9.72
N GLU A 210 -18.58 17.90 9.86
CA GLU A 210 -19.22 17.62 11.15
C GLU A 210 -18.54 16.47 11.93
N ASP A 211 -17.57 15.78 11.33
CA ASP A 211 -16.76 14.78 12.03
C ASP A 211 -15.68 15.42 12.93
N ASP A 212 -15.45 16.74 12.83
CA ASP A 212 -14.47 17.53 13.62
C ASP A 212 -13.04 16.95 13.55
N LEU A 213 -12.61 16.65 12.32
CA LEU A 213 -11.27 16.12 11.99
C LEU A 213 -10.55 17.05 11.00
N HIS A 214 -9.23 17.17 11.14
CA HIS A 214 -8.37 17.88 10.18
C HIS A 214 -7.00 17.18 10.04
N PHE A 215 -6.23 17.53 9.01
CA PHE A 215 -4.85 17.07 8.87
C PHE A 215 -3.90 17.98 9.65
N LEU A 216 -3.10 17.38 10.54
CA LEU A 216 -2.08 18.08 11.30
C LEU A 216 -0.81 18.24 10.46
N PRO A 217 -0.29 19.46 10.23
CA PRO A 217 0.92 19.67 9.44
C PRO A 217 2.16 19.03 10.06
N LEU A 218 3.04 18.49 9.20
CA LEU A 218 4.28 17.81 9.59
C LEU A 218 5.46 18.40 8.80
N ALA A 219 6.33 19.14 9.48
CA ALA A 219 7.43 19.85 8.84
C ALA A 219 8.55 18.91 8.36
N TYR A 220 9.19 19.25 7.24
CA TYR A 220 10.37 18.55 6.71
C TYR A 220 11.65 19.03 7.43
N THR A 221 11.86 18.54 8.65
CA THR A 221 12.98 18.94 9.52
C THR A 221 14.29 18.18 9.19
N PRO A 222 15.48 18.68 9.59
CA PRO A 222 16.78 18.04 9.33
C PRO A 222 16.87 16.56 9.70
N GLU A 223 16.21 16.15 10.77
CA GLU A 223 16.22 14.79 11.33
C GLU A 223 15.50 13.79 10.40
N LEU A 224 14.59 14.28 9.56
CA LEU A 224 13.74 13.49 8.67
C LEU A 224 14.32 13.34 7.26
N GLN A 225 15.15 14.30 6.82
CA GLN A 225 15.77 14.33 5.49
C GLN A 225 16.55 13.07 5.08
N PRO A 226 17.23 12.33 5.98
CA PRO A 226 17.95 11.10 5.60
C PRO A 226 17.07 9.92 5.16
N SER A 227 15.74 10.04 5.19
CA SER A 227 14.83 8.91 4.92
C SER A 227 13.51 9.29 4.26
N TYR A 228 13.15 10.57 4.25
CA TYR A 228 11.86 11.07 3.77
C TYR A 228 12.03 12.22 2.78
N LEU A 229 10.97 12.53 2.03
CA LEU A 229 10.90 13.65 1.10
C LEU A 229 9.85 14.66 1.58
N PRO A 230 9.97 15.96 1.25
CA PRO A 230 8.91 16.93 1.50
C PRO A 230 7.73 16.67 0.56
N ALA A 231 6.51 16.77 1.09
CA ALA A 231 5.26 16.59 0.36
C ALA A 231 4.19 17.57 0.85
N LYS A 232 3.06 17.62 0.14
CA LYS A 232 1.92 18.48 0.48
C LYS A 232 0.59 17.79 0.18
N LEU A 233 -0.40 18.00 1.04
CA LEU A 233 -1.80 17.65 0.78
C LEU A 233 -2.57 18.93 0.41
N THR A 234 -3.52 18.83 -0.51
CA THR A 234 -4.23 19.98 -1.10
C THR A 234 -5.73 19.73 -1.18
N LYS A 235 -6.54 20.78 -1.40
CA LYS A 235 -7.99 20.64 -1.64
C LYS A 235 -8.34 19.73 -2.82
N ALA A 236 -7.47 19.60 -3.82
CA ALA A 236 -7.67 18.67 -4.94
C ALA A 236 -7.55 17.20 -4.51
N ASP A 237 -6.77 16.92 -3.46
CA ASP A 237 -6.68 15.60 -2.84
C ASP A 237 -7.88 15.34 -1.92
N TYR A 238 -8.19 16.32 -1.04
CA TYR A 238 -9.18 16.19 0.03
C TYR A 238 -10.13 17.41 0.14
N PRO A 239 -11.18 17.48 -0.70
CA PRO A 239 -12.06 18.64 -0.79
C PRO A 239 -12.76 19.05 0.51
N ASN A 240 -13.03 18.10 1.42
CA ASN A 240 -13.76 18.34 2.68
C ASN A 240 -12.84 18.69 3.86
N LEU A 241 -11.53 18.49 3.74
CA LEU A 241 -10.55 18.60 4.84
C LEU A 241 -9.54 19.74 4.68
N ILE A 242 -9.49 20.37 3.50
CA ILE A 242 -8.49 21.41 3.15
C ILE A 242 -9.21 22.58 2.44
N ALA A 243 -8.89 23.81 2.82
CA ALA A 243 -9.46 25.04 2.28
C ALA A 243 -8.92 25.38 0.87
N SER A 244 -9.56 26.31 0.17
CA SER A 244 -9.14 26.68 -1.20
C SER A 244 -7.90 27.56 -1.15
N GLY A 245 -6.82 27.12 -1.79
CA GLY A 245 -5.50 27.77 -1.71
C GLY A 245 -4.66 27.34 -0.50
N GLU A 246 -5.17 26.45 0.35
CA GLU A 246 -4.41 25.86 1.46
C GLU A 246 -3.61 24.63 1.00
N GLU A 247 -2.41 24.48 1.56
CA GLU A 247 -1.56 23.31 1.40
C GLU A 247 -1.07 22.83 2.78
N ILE A 248 -1.39 21.59 3.16
CA ILE A 248 -0.89 20.98 4.40
C ILE A 248 0.47 20.35 4.12
N ALA A 249 1.53 20.92 4.68
CA ALA A 249 2.89 20.38 4.59
C ALA A 249 2.98 19.01 5.30
N THR A 250 3.64 18.05 4.65
CA THR A 250 3.89 16.72 5.23
C THR A 250 5.14 16.05 4.63
N LEU A 251 5.38 14.79 4.99
CA LEU A 251 6.44 13.93 4.46
C LEU A 251 5.88 12.97 3.40
N ALA A 252 6.78 12.39 2.59
CA ALA A 252 6.49 11.20 1.79
C ALA A 252 7.68 10.22 1.76
N VAL A 253 7.37 8.97 1.47
CA VAL A 253 8.33 7.87 1.21
C VAL A 253 8.10 7.29 -0.18
N GLY A 254 9.14 6.77 -0.84
CA GLY A 254 8.95 6.06 -2.11
C GLY A 254 8.38 4.65 -1.89
N ALA A 255 7.47 4.22 -2.77
CA ALA A 255 7.04 2.82 -2.88
C ALA A 255 7.84 2.07 -3.97
N ALA A 256 7.85 0.74 -3.91
CA ALA A 256 8.46 -0.13 -4.91
C ALA A 256 7.67 -1.45 -5.09
N LEU A 257 7.79 -2.05 -6.27
CA LEU A 257 7.52 -3.48 -6.47
C LEU A 257 8.81 -4.26 -6.23
N VAL A 258 8.74 -5.35 -5.47
CA VAL A 258 9.88 -6.22 -5.17
C VAL A 258 9.56 -7.71 -5.35
N THR A 259 10.60 -8.51 -5.56
CA THR A 259 10.54 -9.97 -5.66
C THR A 259 11.72 -10.60 -4.88
N GLN A 260 11.66 -11.91 -4.63
CA GLN A 260 12.84 -12.66 -4.14
C GLN A 260 13.97 -12.58 -5.17
N ALA A 261 15.20 -12.40 -4.69
CA ALA A 261 16.39 -12.37 -5.52
C ALA A 261 16.73 -13.77 -6.07
N PRO A 262 17.19 -13.89 -7.33
CA PRO A 262 17.63 -15.16 -7.89
C PRO A 262 18.88 -15.68 -7.18
N THR A 263 18.92 -16.99 -6.93
CA THR A 263 20.10 -17.70 -6.41
C THR A 263 20.58 -18.75 -7.40
N ARG A 264 21.82 -19.24 -7.23
CA ARG A 264 22.37 -20.35 -8.07
C ARG A 264 21.54 -21.64 -8.01
N LYS A 265 20.67 -21.82 -7.01
CA LYS A 265 19.78 -22.98 -6.85
C LYS A 265 18.32 -22.70 -7.23
N SER A 266 17.94 -21.43 -7.36
CA SER A 266 16.59 -20.98 -7.66
C SER A 266 16.68 -19.68 -8.47
N PRO A 267 16.76 -19.75 -9.81
CA PRO A 267 16.72 -18.57 -10.66
C PRO A 267 15.34 -17.87 -10.58
N THR A 268 15.24 -16.68 -11.17
CA THR A 268 13.97 -15.95 -11.28
C THR A 268 12.92 -16.82 -11.99
N PRO A 269 11.72 -17.06 -11.40
CA PRO A 269 10.67 -17.83 -12.06
C PRO A 269 10.22 -17.18 -13.37
N GLN A 270 9.95 -17.98 -14.41
CA GLN A 270 9.58 -17.46 -15.74
C GLN A 270 8.36 -16.53 -15.68
N ARG A 271 7.36 -16.85 -14.84
CA ARG A 271 6.22 -15.97 -14.55
C ARG A 271 6.57 -14.57 -14.05
N VAL A 272 7.64 -14.42 -13.25
CA VAL A 272 8.10 -13.10 -12.77
C VAL A 272 8.75 -12.34 -13.93
N THR A 273 9.53 -13.02 -14.77
CA THR A 273 10.07 -12.43 -16.01
C THR A 273 8.94 -11.96 -16.93
N ARG A 274 7.91 -12.78 -17.17
CA ARG A 274 6.73 -12.42 -17.98
C ARG A 274 5.92 -11.27 -17.37
N PHE A 275 5.71 -11.26 -16.05
CA PHE A 275 5.08 -10.14 -15.35
C PHE A 275 5.84 -8.83 -15.58
N VAL A 276 7.17 -8.85 -15.52
CA VAL A 276 8.01 -7.67 -15.78
C VAL A 276 7.92 -7.21 -17.23
N GLU A 277 7.97 -8.15 -18.18
CA GLU A 277 7.77 -7.87 -19.61
C GLU A 277 6.43 -7.17 -19.84
N HIS A 278 5.31 -7.71 -19.30
CA HIS A 278 3.99 -7.10 -19.45
C HIS A 278 3.86 -5.77 -18.73
N LEU A 279 4.38 -5.66 -17.49
CA LEU A 279 4.37 -4.43 -16.70
C LEU A 279 5.03 -3.27 -17.45
N PHE A 280 6.15 -3.55 -18.10
CA PHE A 280 6.93 -2.51 -18.79
C PHE A 280 6.39 -2.27 -20.21
N GLU A 281 5.90 -3.30 -20.92
CA GLU A 281 5.26 -3.17 -22.24
C GLU A 281 3.94 -2.38 -22.17
N ARG A 282 3.12 -2.66 -21.16
CA ARG A 282 1.78 -2.06 -21.00
C ARG A 282 1.75 -0.89 -20.03
N PHE A 283 2.92 -0.38 -19.61
CA PHE A 283 3.02 0.65 -18.58
C PHE A 283 2.16 1.89 -18.84
N ASP A 284 2.07 2.34 -20.09
CA ASP A 284 1.24 3.50 -20.45
C ASP A 284 -0.27 3.27 -20.24
N ALA A 285 -0.75 2.03 -20.32
CA ALA A 285 -2.15 1.69 -20.05
C ALA A 285 -2.51 1.82 -18.56
N LEU A 286 -1.52 1.71 -17.64
CA LEU A 286 -1.70 2.00 -16.21
C LEU A 286 -1.86 3.49 -15.93
N ARG A 287 -1.40 4.38 -16.83
CA ARG A 287 -1.47 5.84 -16.66
C ARG A 287 -2.79 6.46 -17.14
N GLN A 288 -3.62 5.70 -17.87
CA GLN A 288 -4.85 6.17 -18.48
C GLN A 288 -5.94 6.58 -17.45
N PRO A 289 -6.98 7.32 -17.86
CA PRO A 289 -8.15 7.59 -17.01
C PRO A 289 -8.79 6.29 -16.47
N GLY A 290 -9.42 6.36 -15.30
CA GLY A 290 -9.99 5.18 -14.61
C GLY A 290 -8.98 4.32 -13.84
N ARG A 291 -7.68 4.54 -14.01
CA ARG A 291 -6.58 3.98 -13.18
C ARG A 291 -6.19 4.93 -12.04
N HIS A 292 -5.58 4.38 -10.99
CA HIS A 292 -5.12 5.17 -9.84
C HIS A 292 -4.16 6.31 -10.28
N PRO A 293 -4.36 7.56 -9.82
CA PRO A 293 -3.60 8.71 -10.32
C PRO A 293 -2.09 8.59 -10.12
N LYS A 294 -1.66 7.94 -9.03
CA LYS A 294 -0.24 7.69 -8.71
C LYS A 294 0.55 6.94 -9.79
N TRP A 295 -0.08 6.21 -10.71
CA TRP A 295 0.63 5.65 -11.87
C TRP A 295 1.31 6.71 -12.74
N ARG A 296 0.85 7.97 -12.71
CA ARG A 296 1.43 9.09 -13.45
C ARG A 296 2.68 9.67 -12.80
N GLU A 297 2.95 9.35 -11.54
CA GLU A 297 4.20 9.69 -10.84
C GLU A 297 5.30 8.64 -11.07
N VAL A 298 4.95 7.45 -11.56
CA VAL A 298 5.90 6.35 -11.74
C VAL A 298 6.78 6.61 -12.96
N SER A 299 8.10 6.45 -12.79
CA SER A 299 9.08 6.43 -13.88
C SER A 299 9.87 5.13 -13.81
N LEU A 300 9.81 4.31 -14.87
CA LEU A 300 10.49 3.00 -14.90
C LEU A 300 12.03 3.13 -14.85
N LEU A 301 12.58 4.29 -15.21
CA LEU A 301 14.01 4.57 -15.05
C LEU A 301 14.41 4.82 -13.58
N ALA A 302 13.47 5.22 -12.72
CA ALA A 302 13.76 5.64 -11.35
C ALA A 302 14.46 4.53 -10.56
N GLN A 303 15.58 4.90 -9.94
CA GLN A 303 16.39 4.00 -9.12
C GLN A 303 15.90 4.00 -7.66
N ALA A 304 16.04 2.87 -6.99
CA ALA A 304 15.99 2.77 -5.53
C ALA A 304 17.44 2.72 -5.00
N PRO A 305 17.97 3.80 -4.39
CA PRO A 305 19.35 3.83 -3.89
C PRO A 305 19.59 2.72 -2.86
N GLY A 306 20.75 2.06 -2.94
CA GLY A 306 21.08 0.97 -2.00
C GLY A 306 20.26 -0.31 -2.18
N TRP A 307 19.58 -0.49 -3.33
CA TRP A 307 18.84 -1.70 -3.70
C TRP A 307 19.17 -2.15 -5.13
N THR A 308 19.25 -3.47 -5.34
CA THR A 308 19.53 -4.03 -6.66
C THR A 308 18.23 -4.20 -7.47
N ARG A 309 18.21 -3.69 -8.72
CA ARG A 309 17.11 -3.94 -9.65
C ARG A 309 17.17 -5.37 -10.17
N LEU A 310 16.01 -6.02 -10.30
CA LEU A 310 15.90 -7.34 -10.92
C LEU A 310 16.46 -7.32 -12.34
N ALA A 311 17.35 -8.27 -12.66
CA ALA A 311 18.04 -8.32 -13.95
C ALA A 311 17.09 -8.36 -15.16
N ALA A 312 15.92 -9.00 -15.05
CA ALA A 312 14.90 -8.99 -16.11
C ALA A 312 14.38 -7.57 -16.42
N ALA A 313 14.09 -6.77 -15.39
CA ALA A 313 13.62 -5.40 -15.52
C ALA A 313 14.71 -4.49 -16.10
N GLU A 314 15.93 -4.60 -15.56
CA GLU A 314 17.09 -3.84 -16.03
C GLU A 314 17.46 -4.16 -17.48
N ASN A 315 17.35 -5.42 -17.91
CA ASN A 315 17.60 -5.83 -19.29
C ASN A 315 16.49 -5.36 -20.24
N TRP A 316 15.21 -5.41 -19.83
CA TRP A 316 14.09 -4.91 -20.65
C TRP A 316 14.26 -3.42 -20.95
N LEU A 317 14.62 -2.61 -19.95
CA LEU A 317 14.82 -1.17 -20.10
C LEU A 317 15.98 -0.84 -21.05
N LYS A 318 17.05 -1.63 -21.04
CA LYS A 318 18.19 -1.51 -21.97
C LYS A 318 17.84 -1.94 -23.40
N ALA A 319 16.95 -2.92 -23.55
CA ALA A 319 16.50 -3.43 -24.84
C ALA A 319 15.39 -2.57 -25.51
N ASN A 320 14.68 -1.73 -24.75
CA ASN A 320 13.54 -0.94 -25.23
C ASN A 320 13.71 0.59 -25.02
N PRO A 321 14.84 1.21 -25.41
CA PRO A 321 15.11 2.63 -25.12
C PRO A 321 14.03 3.57 -25.69
N ASP A 322 13.48 3.27 -26.87
CA ASP A 322 12.44 4.10 -27.51
C ASP A 322 11.09 4.05 -26.77
N LYS A 323 10.71 2.89 -26.21
CA LYS A 323 9.49 2.78 -25.37
C LYS A 323 9.67 3.55 -24.06
N VAL A 324 10.84 3.40 -23.43
CA VAL A 324 11.20 4.15 -22.22
C VAL A 324 11.18 5.66 -22.48
N LYS A 325 11.74 6.11 -23.62
CA LYS A 325 11.67 7.52 -24.05
C LYS A 325 10.23 7.98 -24.24
N ALA A 326 9.40 7.20 -24.93
CA ALA A 326 7.97 7.49 -25.13
C ALA A 326 7.14 7.48 -23.82
N TYR A 327 7.66 6.91 -22.72
CA TYR A 327 7.06 7.06 -21.39
C TYR A 327 7.53 8.31 -20.65
N VAL A 328 8.71 8.84 -20.94
CA VAL A 328 9.27 10.05 -20.32
C VAL A 328 8.80 11.33 -21.02
N GLU A 329 8.68 11.30 -22.34
CA GLU A 329 8.23 12.48 -23.11
C GLU A 329 6.75 12.79 -22.84
N PRO A 330 6.38 14.07 -22.63
CA PRO A 330 5.00 14.46 -22.45
C PRO A 330 4.24 14.22 -23.75
N ARG A 331 3.44 13.15 -23.80
CA ARG A 331 2.60 12.83 -24.96
C ARG A 331 1.75 14.06 -25.32
N PRO A 332 1.64 14.42 -26.61
CA PRO A 332 0.68 15.44 -27.03
C PRO A 332 -0.69 15.13 -26.43
N ALA A 333 -1.34 16.15 -25.86
CA ALA A 333 -2.66 15.98 -25.29
C ALA A 333 -3.57 15.35 -26.35
N ALA A 334 -4.22 14.23 -26.01
CA ALA A 334 -5.19 13.61 -26.90
C ALA A 334 -6.16 14.71 -27.38
N PRO A 335 -6.46 14.79 -28.69
CA PRO A 335 -7.29 15.87 -29.21
C PRO A 335 -8.58 15.90 -28.38
N LYS A 336 -8.92 17.08 -27.85
CA LYS A 336 -10.22 17.26 -27.17
C LYS A 336 -11.28 16.70 -28.11
N PRO A 337 -12.26 15.92 -27.61
CA PRO A 337 -13.37 15.48 -28.46
C PRO A 337 -13.93 16.73 -29.13
N GLU A 338 -13.86 16.77 -30.46
CA GLU A 338 -14.22 17.95 -31.24
C GLU A 338 -15.67 18.28 -30.88
N PRO A 339 -15.99 19.52 -30.49
CA PRO A 339 -17.33 19.87 -30.02
C PRO A 339 -18.30 19.50 -31.15
N ALA A 340 -19.18 18.53 -30.87
CA ALA A 340 -19.96 17.85 -31.89
C ALA A 340 -20.59 18.88 -32.83
N LYS A 341 -20.11 18.88 -34.07
CA LYS A 341 -20.50 19.84 -35.10
C LYS A 341 -22.03 19.82 -35.16
N PRO A 342 -22.73 20.93 -34.90
CA PRO A 342 -24.18 20.89 -34.79
C PRO A 342 -24.74 20.41 -36.12
N GLU A 343 -25.27 19.19 -36.15
CA GLU A 343 -25.94 18.66 -37.32
C GLU A 343 -27.04 19.64 -37.69
N ALA A 344 -27.01 20.11 -38.94
CA ALA A 344 -27.95 21.11 -39.39
C ALA A 344 -29.36 20.53 -39.27
N ARG A 345 -30.18 21.11 -38.39
CA ARG A 345 -31.62 20.89 -38.44
C ARG A 345 -32.06 21.19 -39.87
N PRO A 346 -32.78 20.29 -40.56
CA PRO A 346 -33.40 20.66 -41.82
C PRO A 346 -34.30 21.87 -41.58
N GLU A 347 -34.20 22.87 -42.45
CA GLU A 347 -34.91 24.13 -42.28
C GLU A 347 -36.43 23.88 -42.28
N ALA A 348 -37.12 24.51 -41.31
CA ALA A 348 -38.56 24.36 -41.19
C ALA A 348 -39.26 25.15 -42.30
N THR A 349 -39.86 24.45 -43.27
CA THR A 349 -40.72 25.09 -44.27
C THR A 349 -41.94 25.71 -43.60
N THR A 350 -42.06 27.03 -43.69
CA THR A 350 -43.15 27.84 -43.14
C THR A 350 -44.52 27.41 -43.71
N PRO A 351 -45.60 27.33 -42.90
CA PRO A 351 -46.80 26.57 -43.25
C PRO A 351 -47.76 27.28 -44.22
N GLN A 352 -48.52 26.49 -44.97
CA GLN A 352 -49.73 26.94 -45.68
C GLN A 352 -50.96 26.96 -44.74
N PRO A 353 -51.94 27.85 -44.98
CA PRO A 353 -53.14 27.98 -44.14
C PRO A 353 -54.17 26.84 -44.38
N PRO A 354 -55.04 26.54 -43.40
CA PRO A 354 -55.98 25.42 -43.47
C PRO A 354 -57.18 25.70 -44.39
N ALA A 355 -57.56 24.70 -45.20
CA ALA A 355 -58.82 24.67 -45.94
C ALA A 355 -59.97 24.09 -45.09
N LYS A 356 -61.20 24.48 -45.44
CA LYS A 356 -62.45 24.20 -44.69
C LYS A 356 -63.11 22.90 -45.17
N PRO A 357 -63.75 22.09 -44.31
CA PRO A 357 -64.45 20.87 -44.72
C PRO A 357 -65.86 21.15 -45.29
N GLU A 358 -66.34 20.25 -46.16
CA GLU A 358 -67.71 20.24 -46.71
C GLU A 358 -68.28 18.78 -46.75
N ALA A 359 -69.55 18.61 -47.11
CA ALA A 359 -70.43 17.55 -46.55
C ALA A 359 -70.64 16.25 -47.40
N PRO A 360 -71.14 15.15 -46.79
CA PRO A 360 -71.34 13.83 -47.45
C PRO A 360 -72.81 13.39 -47.65
N ALA A 361 -73.05 12.37 -48.49
CA ALA A 361 -74.32 11.61 -48.62
C ALA A 361 -74.15 10.32 -49.46
N PRO A 362 -75.05 9.31 -49.44
CA PRO A 362 -76.01 8.89 -48.40
C PRO A 362 -75.94 7.36 -48.07
N LYS A 363 -76.98 6.80 -47.41
CA LYS A 363 -77.08 5.44 -46.84
C LYS A 363 -77.98 4.47 -47.67
N PRO A 364 -78.30 3.22 -47.23
CA PRO A 364 -79.05 2.86 -45.98
C PRO A 364 -78.19 2.21 -44.85
N GLU A 365 -78.60 2.02 -43.58
CA GLU A 365 -79.79 2.49 -42.84
C GLU A 365 -79.44 2.99 -41.39
N ALA A 366 -79.71 2.41 -40.20
CA ALA A 366 -80.52 1.29 -39.69
C ALA A 366 -81.03 1.63 -38.25
N ARG A 367 -81.77 0.72 -37.56
CA ARG A 367 -82.33 0.93 -36.20
C ARG A 367 -82.26 -0.32 -35.29
N PRO A 368 -82.39 -0.21 -33.94
CA PRO A 368 -82.52 0.96 -33.03
C PRO A 368 -81.46 0.92 -31.87
N GLU A 369 -81.52 1.52 -30.65
CA GLU A 369 -82.49 2.34 -29.89
C GLU A 369 -81.80 3.20 -28.77
N ALA A 370 -82.61 3.80 -27.87
CA ALA A 370 -82.40 4.47 -26.56
C ALA A 370 -81.09 4.28 -25.73
N GLY A 371 -80.66 5.25 -24.88
CA GLY A 371 -81.10 6.66 -24.70
C GLY A 371 -80.92 7.29 -23.28
N LYS A 372 -80.61 8.61 -23.22
CA LYS A 372 -80.71 9.58 -22.08
C LYS A 372 -79.77 9.45 -20.85
N THR A 373 -79.39 10.47 -20.03
CA THR A 373 -79.24 11.97 -20.13
C THR A 373 -78.43 12.53 -18.92
N GLU A 374 -77.64 13.61 -19.11
CA GLU A 374 -77.24 14.69 -18.13
C GLU A 374 -76.42 14.31 -16.85
N GLY A 375 -75.64 15.18 -16.16
CA GLY A 375 -75.32 16.62 -16.30
C GLY A 375 -74.09 17.09 -15.44
N LYS A 376 -73.77 18.40 -15.42
CA LYS A 376 -72.62 19.13 -14.78
C LYS A 376 -73.15 19.96 -13.53
N PRO A 377 -72.50 20.95 -12.84
CA PRO A 377 -71.10 21.46 -12.78
C PRO A 377 -70.52 22.04 -11.43
N GLU A 378 -69.25 22.51 -11.45
CA GLU A 378 -68.69 23.74 -10.78
C GLU A 378 -68.63 23.87 -9.22
N ALA A 379 -67.92 24.80 -8.54
CA ALA A 379 -66.99 25.91 -8.89
C ALA A 379 -66.07 26.41 -7.71
N THR A 380 -65.10 27.28 -8.03
CA THR A 380 -64.49 28.42 -7.25
C THR A 380 -63.83 28.29 -5.84
N ASN A 381 -62.53 28.67 -5.79
CA ASN A 381 -61.89 29.82 -5.08
C ASN A 381 -62.07 30.08 -3.54
N GLY A 382 -60.99 30.57 -2.88
CA GLY A 382 -61.11 31.51 -1.73
C GLY A 382 -60.40 31.20 -0.38
N GLU A 383 -59.16 31.67 -0.21
CA GLU A 383 -58.56 32.26 1.03
C GLU A 383 -58.51 31.53 2.42
N ARG A 384 -57.88 32.24 3.39
CA ARG A 384 -57.45 31.88 4.76
C ARG A 384 -58.08 32.91 5.74
N PRO A 385 -57.89 32.89 7.08
CA PRO A 385 -57.32 31.89 8.00
C PRO A 385 -58.19 31.60 9.26
N GLY A 386 -57.75 30.71 10.16
CA GLY A 386 -58.15 30.79 11.58
C GLY A 386 -58.12 29.49 12.40
N ALA A 387 -57.77 29.64 13.69
CA ALA A 387 -57.97 28.72 14.83
C ALA A 387 -57.35 27.29 14.78
N LYS A 388 -56.95 26.83 15.97
CA LYS A 388 -56.48 25.47 16.29
C LYS A 388 -57.27 24.95 17.49
N PRO A 389 -57.68 23.67 17.49
CA PRO A 389 -57.55 22.85 18.68
C PRO A 389 -56.62 21.65 18.44
N GLU A 390 -56.28 20.92 19.49
CA GLU A 390 -55.24 19.89 19.47
C GLU A 390 -55.78 18.53 19.01
N ALA A 391 -54.97 17.81 18.24
CA ALA A 391 -55.15 16.39 17.94
C ALA A 391 -53.80 15.66 18.02
N ARG A 392 -53.83 14.44 18.54
CA ARG A 392 -52.67 13.54 18.75
C ARG A 392 -51.88 13.30 17.45
N PRO A 393 -50.54 13.13 17.52
CA PRO A 393 -49.79 12.50 16.45
C PRO A 393 -50.17 11.01 16.30
N PRO A 394 -50.13 10.43 15.10
CA PRO A 394 -50.24 8.99 14.91
C PRO A 394 -48.96 8.28 15.36
N GLU A 395 -49.11 7.16 16.07
CA GLU A 395 -48.00 6.32 16.54
C GLU A 395 -47.36 5.52 15.38
N PRO A 396 -46.05 5.17 15.48
CA PRO A 396 -45.34 4.44 14.43
C PRO A 396 -45.82 2.99 14.30
N ARG A 397 -45.72 2.43 13.09
CA ARG A 397 -45.92 0.99 12.85
C ARG A 397 -44.73 0.18 13.40
N PRO A 398 -44.94 -1.04 13.91
CA PRO A 398 -43.90 -1.83 14.57
C PRO A 398 -42.84 -2.36 13.59
N GLU A 399 -41.61 -2.49 14.10
CA GLU A 399 -40.49 -3.14 13.41
C GLU A 399 -40.62 -4.68 13.44
N PRO A 400 -40.03 -5.41 12.48
CA PRO A 400 -39.91 -6.87 12.55
C PRO A 400 -38.89 -7.31 13.63
N PRO A 401 -39.10 -8.44 14.31
CA PRO A 401 -38.23 -8.88 15.40
C PRO A 401 -36.84 -9.35 14.94
N LYS A 402 -35.84 -9.17 15.80
CA LYS A 402 -34.49 -9.73 15.64
C LYS A 402 -34.52 -11.27 15.79
N PRO A 403 -33.63 -12.02 15.11
CA PRO A 403 -33.41 -13.42 15.41
C PRO A 403 -32.66 -13.57 16.75
N GLU A 404 -33.25 -14.30 17.70
CA GLU A 404 -32.61 -14.65 18.96
C GLU A 404 -31.69 -15.88 18.83
N ALA A 405 -30.79 -16.07 19.80
CA ALA A 405 -29.79 -17.13 19.79
C ALA A 405 -30.38 -18.51 20.10
N ARG A 406 -29.72 -19.58 19.61
CA ARG A 406 -30.00 -20.95 20.04
C ARG A 406 -29.51 -21.18 21.47
N PRO A 407 -30.23 -21.95 22.31
CA PRO A 407 -29.74 -22.41 23.59
C PRO A 407 -28.74 -23.58 23.44
N GLU A 408 -27.76 -23.64 24.34
CA GLU A 408 -26.91 -24.81 24.56
C GLU A 408 -27.60 -25.81 25.51
N PRO A 409 -27.30 -27.12 25.44
CA PRO A 409 -27.81 -28.11 26.39
C PRO A 409 -27.05 -28.03 27.74
N ALA A 410 -27.81 -28.03 28.84
CA ALA A 410 -27.27 -28.02 30.20
C ALA A 410 -26.69 -29.38 30.64
N PRO A 411 -25.74 -29.42 31.60
CA PRO A 411 -25.10 -30.66 32.05
C PRO A 411 -25.91 -31.43 33.11
N GLU A 412 -25.71 -32.74 33.18
CA GLU A 412 -26.26 -33.62 34.22
C GLU A 412 -25.29 -33.79 35.42
N THR A 413 -25.81 -34.18 36.59
CA THR A 413 -25.19 -33.89 37.90
C THR A 413 -24.42 -35.04 38.55
N ALA A 414 -23.33 -34.71 39.25
CA ALA A 414 -22.77 -35.49 40.36
C ALA A 414 -22.37 -34.56 41.53
N LYS A 415 -22.34 -35.08 42.77
CA LYS A 415 -22.14 -34.31 44.02
C LYS A 415 -20.67 -34.30 44.52
N PRO A 416 -20.30 -33.39 45.45
CA PRO A 416 -18.90 -33.05 45.74
C PRO A 416 -18.31 -33.66 47.01
N GLU A 417 -16.98 -33.57 47.13
CA GLU A 417 -16.22 -33.52 48.39
C GLU A 417 -15.26 -32.30 48.37
N ALA A 418 -14.68 -31.92 49.52
CA ALA A 418 -13.96 -30.65 49.65
C ALA A 418 -12.82 -30.65 50.69
N ARG A 419 -11.65 -30.08 50.33
CA ARG A 419 -10.82 -29.21 51.20
C ARG A 419 -9.74 -28.45 50.39
N PRO A 420 -9.35 -27.22 50.77
CA PRO A 420 -8.31 -26.45 50.09
C PRO A 420 -6.99 -26.34 50.88
N GLU A 421 -5.89 -26.00 50.19
CA GLU A 421 -4.64 -25.49 50.78
C GLU A 421 -4.05 -24.32 49.94
N PRO A 422 -3.19 -23.42 50.51
CA PRO A 422 -2.93 -22.10 49.95
C PRO A 422 -1.49 -21.85 49.45
N ARG A 423 -1.30 -20.72 48.74
CA ARG A 423 0.01 -20.08 48.53
C ARG A 423 0.43 -19.24 49.74
N PRO A 424 1.74 -19.02 49.94
CA PRO A 424 2.25 -17.78 50.53
C PRO A 424 3.17 -16.99 49.57
N GLU A 425 3.36 -15.70 49.88
CA GLU A 425 4.25 -14.73 49.22
C GLU A 425 4.87 -13.86 50.33
N SER A 426 6.20 -13.65 50.36
CA SER A 426 6.82 -12.75 51.35
C SER A 426 8.26 -12.30 51.05
N ALA A 427 8.39 -11.01 50.69
CA ALA A 427 9.31 -9.99 51.24
C ALA A 427 10.86 -10.15 51.29
N LYS A 428 11.50 -8.96 51.28
CA LYS A 428 12.95 -8.63 51.35
C LYS A 428 13.46 -8.64 52.82
N PRO A 429 14.79 -8.66 53.07
CA PRO A 429 15.42 -7.46 53.65
C PRO A 429 16.85 -7.16 53.14
N GLU A 430 17.50 -6.12 53.70
CA GLU A 430 18.85 -5.65 53.35
C GLU A 430 19.91 -5.97 54.43
N GLY A 431 21.18 -6.08 54.03
CA GLY A 431 22.32 -6.25 54.95
C GLY A 431 23.69 -6.21 54.25
N LYS A 432 24.70 -5.62 54.92
CA LYS A 432 26.12 -5.45 54.53
C LYS A 432 26.93 -5.24 55.84
N PRO A 433 28.28 -5.35 55.89
CA PRO A 433 29.27 -5.71 54.85
C PRO A 433 30.27 -6.82 55.36
N GLU A 434 31.56 -6.71 54.98
CA GLU A 434 32.74 -7.52 55.44
C GLU A 434 32.90 -8.95 54.86
N THR A 435 34.09 -9.51 54.60
CA THR A 435 35.51 -9.02 54.52
C THR A 435 36.33 -9.89 53.51
N ARG A 436 37.61 -9.54 53.23
CA ARG A 436 38.55 -10.25 52.31
C ARG A 436 39.89 -10.55 53.01
N PRO A 437 40.45 -11.79 52.93
CA PRO A 437 41.66 -12.14 52.14
C PRO A 437 41.41 -13.40 51.26
N GLU A 438 42.12 -13.78 50.18
CA GLU A 438 43.50 -13.63 49.67
C GLU A 438 44.50 -14.76 50.06
N ALA A 439 45.23 -15.27 49.03
CA ALA A 439 46.26 -16.32 49.02
C ALA A 439 45.76 -17.79 49.25
N ALA A 440 46.38 -18.87 48.73
CA ALA A 440 47.62 -19.02 47.93
C ALA A 440 47.55 -20.18 46.89
N ARG A 441 48.59 -20.32 46.05
CA ARG A 441 48.92 -21.45 45.14
C ARG A 441 49.89 -22.45 45.87
N PRO A 442 50.36 -23.62 45.33
CA PRO A 442 50.72 -23.91 43.92
C PRO A 442 50.49 -25.38 43.39
N GLU A 443 50.96 -25.61 42.15
CA GLU A 443 51.51 -26.90 41.59
C GLU A 443 50.61 -28.17 41.42
N ALA A 444 50.84 -29.08 40.47
CA ALA A 444 51.89 -29.22 39.44
C ALA A 444 51.37 -29.77 38.06
N LYS A 445 52.29 -29.87 37.08
CA LYS A 445 52.18 -30.37 35.67
C LYS A 445 52.45 -31.90 35.57
N PRO A 446 52.49 -32.59 34.39
CA PRO A 446 52.46 -32.14 32.97
C PRO A 446 51.33 -32.80 32.13
N ALA A 447 51.12 -32.55 30.82
CA ALA A 447 51.91 -31.87 29.77
C ALA A 447 50.99 -30.89 28.95
N THR A 448 51.11 -30.54 27.65
CA THR A 448 51.98 -30.97 26.52
C THR A 448 52.28 -29.80 25.55
N GLU A 449 52.80 -30.10 24.36
CA GLU A 449 53.59 -29.27 23.45
C GLU A 449 52.85 -28.74 22.18
N ALA A 450 52.67 -27.41 22.15
CA ALA A 450 53.15 -26.46 21.12
C ALA A 450 52.71 -26.52 19.61
N PRO A 451 52.83 -25.40 18.84
CA PRO A 451 51.95 -25.14 17.69
C PRO A 451 52.65 -24.88 16.31
N ARG A 452 51.82 -24.60 15.28
CA ARG A 452 52.26 -24.08 13.95
C ARG A 452 52.29 -22.54 13.88
N PRO A 453 53.18 -21.93 13.06
CA PRO A 453 53.27 -20.48 12.84
C PRO A 453 52.51 -19.97 11.59
N GLU A 454 52.51 -18.64 11.42
CA GLU A 454 51.93 -17.88 10.29
C GLU A 454 52.81 -17.90 9.01
N PRO A 455 52.26 -17.60 7.81
CA PRO A 455 53.03 -17.40 6.57
C PRO A 455 53.05 -15.94 6.05
N LYS A 456 54.21 -15.50 5.52
CA LYS A 456 54.35 -14.36 4.58
C LYS A 456 55.41 -14.68 3.49
N PRO A 457 55.46 -13.93 2.36
CA PRO A 457 55.67 -14.54 1.05
C PRO A 457 57.02 -14.26 0.36
N ALA A 458 57.36 -15.12 -0.61
CA ALA A 458 58.32 -14.95 -1.71
C ALA A 458 58.23 -16.19 -2.65
N ASP A 459 58.76 -16.24 -3.87
CA ASP A 459 58.80 -15.30 -5.01
C ASP A 459 59.36 -16.06 -6.24
N LYS A 460 59.07 -15.65 -7.49
CA LYS A 460 59.91 -15.92 -8.69
C LYS A 460 59.40 -15.34 -10.02
N ALA A 461 60.27 -14.55 -10.66
CA ALA A 461 60.79 -14.69 -12.05
C ALA A 461 59.82 -14.73 -13.27
N GLU A 462 60.13 -14.13 -14.42
CA GLU A 462 61.31 -13.36 -14.87
C GLU A 462 60.99 -12.58 -16.16
N SER A 463 61.60 -11.39 -16.35
CA SER A 463 62.19 -10.87 -17.62
C SER A 463 62.37 -9.34 -17.59
N LYS A 464 63.36 -8.86 -18.36
CA LYS A 464 63.79 -7.45 -18.48
C LYS A 464 63.89 -7.09 -19.99
N PRO A 465 63.93 -5.81 -20.38
CA PRO A 465 65.25 -5.17 -20.61
C PRO A 465 65.33 -3.68 -20.19
N ASP A 466 66.46 -3.05 -20.48
CA ASP A 466 66.90 -1.74 -19.94
C ASP A 466 66.68 -0.51 -20.84
N ALA A 467 66.64 0.65 -20.17
CA ALA A 467 67.18 1.97 -20.53
C ALA A 467 67.05 2.55 -21.96
N ALA A 468 66.42 3.73 -22.05
CA ALA A 468 67.04 4.92 -22.69
C ALA A 468 66.37 6.27 -22.28
N ARG A 469 67.23 7.29 -22.12
CA ARG A 469 67.00 8.76 -22.20
C ARG A 469 68.27 9.33 -22.87
N PRO A 470 68.33 10.55 -23.45
CA PRO A 470 67.59 11.76 -23.04
C PRO A 470 67.07 12.63 -24.23
N ASP A 471 66.87 13.93 -23.97
CA ASP A 471 66.86 15.08 -24.91
C ASP A 471 65.68 15.26 -25.90
N ALA A 472 65.28 16.49 -26.29
CA ALA A 472 65.42 17.83 -25.68
C ALA A 472 64.50 18.86 -26.41
N GLY A 473 64.23 20.02 -25.78
CA GLY A 473 64.05 21.29 -26.52
C GLY A 473 62.65 21.93 -26.65
N THR A 474 62.44 23.00 -25.87
CA THR A 474 61.96 24.33 -26.35
C THR A 474 60.57 24.51 -26.98
N ALA A 475 59.64 25.14 -26.22
CA ALA A 475 58.98 26.41 -26.58
C ALA A 475 58.24 27.01 -25.36
N ALA A 476 58.07 28.33 -25.30
CA ALA A 476 57.46 29.05 -24.16
C ALA A 476 56.18 29.83 -24.57
N PRO A 477 55.24 30.11 -23.64
CA PRO A 477 53.99 30.82 -23.92
C PRO A 477 54.10 32.35 -23.78
N ALA A 478 53.18 33.07 -24.41
CA ALA A 478 52.95 34.52 -24.32
C ALA A 478 51.47 34.83 -24.59
N ALA A 479 50.81 35.85 -24.02
CA ALA A 479 51.14 36.74 -22.91
C ALA A 479 49.85 37.27 -22.24
N ALA A 480 49.98 37.93 -21.08
CA ALA A 480 48.90 38.62 -20.34
C ALA A 480 48.85 40.14 -20.75
N PRO A 481 48.12 41.10 -20.11
CA PRO A 481 47.60 41.12 -18.73
C PRO A 481 46.22 41.77 -18.44
N GLY A 482 45.78 41.67 -17.18
CA GLY A 482 44.84 42.59 -16.50
C GLY A 482 43.53 41.96 -15.98
N ALA A 483 43.06 42.20 -14.75
CA ALA A 483 43.70 42.81 -13.57
C ALA A 483 42.96 42.42 -12.26
N THR A 484 43.70 41.81 -11.33
CA THR A 484 43.58 41.76 -9.85
C THR A 484 42.20 41.80 -9.13
N GLU A 485 41.95 40.79 -8.29
CA GLU A 485 40.93 40.76 -7.22
C GLU A 485 41.31 41.63 -6.00
N PRO A 486 40.35 41.91 -5.09
CA PRO A 486 40.64 42.00 -3.65
C PRO A 486 39.85 40.97 -2.81
N ARG A 487 40.46 40.54 -1.69
CA ARG A 487 39.85 39.63 -0.69
C ARG A 487 38.79 40.36 0.16
N PRO A 488 37.78 39.65 0.72
CA PRO A 488 36.95 40.15 1.79
C PRO A 488 37.53 39.81 3.18
N ASP A 489 37.73 40.83 4.02
CA ASP A 489 38.01 40.69 5.46
C ASP A 489 36.81 41.18 6.29
N THR A 490 36.42 40.40 7.30
CA THR A 490 35.68 40.80 8.54
C THR A 490 34.24 41.38 8.39
N PRO A 491 33.25 40.95 9.21
CA PRO A 491 31.83 41.29 8.98
C PRO A 491 31.36 42.64 9.54
N PRO A 492 30.28 43.23 8.99
CA PRO A 492 29.63 44.43 9.53
C PRO A 492 28.76 44.13 10.77
N ALA A 493 28.52 45.17 11.57
CA ALA A 493 27.85 45.10 12.88
C ALA A 493 26.31 45.12 12.81
N ALA A 494 25.67 44.75 13.93
CA ALA A 494 24.22 44.77 14.12
C ALA A 494 23.62 46.20 14.26
N PRO A 495 22.33 46.40 13.91
CA PRO A 495 21.63 47.66 14.16
C PRO A 495 21.40 47.90 15.66
N ALA A 496 21.45 49.17 16.07
CA ALA A 496 21.28 49.56 17.47
C ALA A 496 19.82 49.57 17.94
N ALA A 497 19.60 49.23 19.21
CA ALA A 497 18.33 49.43 19.90
C ALA A 497 18.19 50.87 20.42
N PRO A 498 16.97 51.42 20.56
CA PRO A 498 16.74 52.65 21.32
C PRO A 498 16.99 52.39 22.82
N ALA A 499 17.57 53.37 23.51
CA ALA A 499 17.89 53.28 24.93
C ALA A 499 16.94 54.15 25.78
N GLY A 500 16.65 53.70 27.01
CA GLY A 500 16.33 54.60 28.12
C GLY A 500 14.98 54.42 28.82
N GLU A 501 14.88 53.40 29.70
CA GLU A 501 14.52 53.69 31.10
C GLU A 501 15.16 52.65 32.04
N ALA A 502 15.38 53.04 33.30
CA ALA A 502 16.09 52.25 34.32
C ALA A 502 15.24 52.18 35.62
N PRO A 503 15.42 51.16 36.47
CA PRO A 503 14.33 50.68 37.34
C PRO A 503 14.10 51.52 38.60
N ARG A 504 12.84 51.50 39.07
CA ARG A 504 12.47 51.85 40.46
C ARG A 504 12.40 50.58 41.32
N PRO A 505 12.80 50.63 42.61
CA PRO A 505 12.80 49.46 43.49
C PRO A 505 11.39 49.09 43.99
N ALA A 506 11.25 47.86 44.49
CA ALA A 506 9.99 47.31 44.99
C ALA A 506 9.69 47.67 46.45
N THR A 507 8.41 47.83 46.79
CA THR A 507 7.89 47.85 48.17
C THR A 507 6.50 47.21 48.28
N THR A 508 6.28 46.47 49.36
CA THR A 508 5.01 45.95 49.89
C THR A 508 5.23 45.61 51.37
N PRO A 509 4.18 45.52 52.22
CA PRO A 509 2.78 45.92 52.04
C PRO A 509 2.47 47.15 52.95
N PRO A 510 1.24 47.37 53.47
CA PRO A 510 0.69 46.55 54.58
C PRO A 510 -0.55 45.72 54.22
#